data_AF-A0A0Q5J083-F1
#
_entry.id   AF-A0A0Q5J083-F1
#
_cell.length_a   1.000
_cell.length_b   1.000
_cell.length_c   1.000
_cell.angle_alpha   90.00
_cell.angle_beta   90.00
_cell.angle_gamma   90.00
#
_symmetry.space_group_name_H-M   'P 1'
#
loop_
_entity.id
_entity.type
_entity.pdbx_description
1 polymer ?
#
loop_
_entity_poly.entity_id
_entity_poly.type
_entity_poly.pdbx_seq_one_letter_code
_entity_poly.pdbx_strand_id
1 'polypeptide(L)' 'MPSLLCDLEDLLAAWKAEAHTFDACNMPASALALRDCHRRLTALMAAHALAPHPSDTAATANERANSPAAV' A
#
# COMPACT_ATOMS: atom_id res chain seq x y z
N MET A 1 -8.66 -11.84 1.18
CA MET A 1 -7.43 -12.24 0.47
C MET A 1 -6.23 -12.03 1.40
N PRO A 2 -5.91 -12.98 2.28
CA PRO A 2 -4.77 -12.86 3.21
C PRO A 2 -3.40 -13.08 2.55
N SER A 3 -3.37 -13.69 1.35
CA SER A 3 -2.14 -14.01 0.61
C SER A 3 -1.33 -12.78 0.22
N LEU A 4 -1.98 -11.72 -0.27
CA LEU A 4 -1.29 -10.53 -0.76
C LEU A 4 -0.47 -9.82 0.34
N LEU A 5 -0.96 -9.82 1.59
CA LEU A 5 -0.24 -9.21 2.71
C LEU A 5 1.01 -10.03 3.06
N CYS A 6 0.90 -11.36 3.08
CA CYS A 6 2.07 -12.24 3.26
C CYS A 6 3.07 -12.09 2.11
N ASP A 7 2.61 -12.04 0.86
CA ASP A 7 3.48 -11.85 -0.32
C ASP A 7 4.25 -10.51 -0.24
N LEU A 8 3.60 -9.47 0.30
CA LEU A 8 4.20 -8.15 0.54
C LEU A 8 5.23 -8.18 1.68
N GLU A 9 4.99 -8.94 2.75
CA GLU A 9 5.96 -9.14 3.84
C GLU A 9 7.20 -9.89 3.35
N ASP A 10 7.03 -10.92 2.53
CA ASP A 10 8.13 -11.66 1.91
C ASP A 10 8.94 -10.77 0.95
N LEU A 11 8.26 -9.92 0.17
CA LEU A 11 8.92 -8.95 -0.71
C LEU A 11 9.75 -7.93 0.10
N LEU A 12 9.24 -7.45 1.24
CA LEU A 12 9.98 -6.57 2.14
C LEU A 12 11.23 -7.27 2.69
N ALA A 13 11.11 -8.54 3.11
CA ALA A 13 12.25 -9.32 3.58
C ALA A 13 13.33 -9.49 2.49
N ALA A 14 12.92 -9.77 1.25
CA ALA A 14 13.82 -9.87 0.11
C ALA A 14 14.55 -8.54 -0.18
N TRP A 15 13.83 -7.41 -0.17
CA TRP A 15 14.43 -6.09 -0.38
C TRP A 15 15.42 -5.69 0.71
N LYS A 16 15.21 -6.14 1.95
CA LYS A 16 16.16 -5.93 3.03
C LYS A 16 17.48 -6.67 2.80
N ALA A 17 17.42 -7.89 2.27
CA ALA A 17 18.61 -8.66 1.89
C ALA A 17 19.35 -8.02 0.69
N GLU A 18 18.60 -7.53 -0.30
CA GLU A 18 19.15 -6.81 -1.46
C GLU A 18 19.85 -5.50 -1.03
N ALA A 19 19.25 -4.74 -0.12
CA ALA A 19 19.86 -3.52 0.42
C ALA A 19 21.20 -3.81 1.14
N HIS A 20 21.29 -4.93 1.85
CA HIS A 20 22.54 -5.38 2.48
C HIS A 20 23.60 -5.77 1.43
N THR A 21 23.16 -6.30 0.28
CA THR A 21 24.05 -6.60 -0.84
C THR A 21 24.59 -5.32 -1.47
N PHE A 22 23.75 -4.31 -1.69
CA PHE A 22 24.20 -2.99 -2.16
C PHE A 22 25.19 -2.32 -1.19
N ASP A 23 24.98 -2.47 0.12
CA ASP A 23 25.90 -1.97 1.14
C ASP A 23 27.26 -2.68 1.06
N ALA A 24 27.26 -4.01 0.93
CA ALA A 24 28.47 -4.81 0.74
C ALA A 24 29.21 -4.49 -0.58
N CYS A 25 28.48 -4.12 -1.63
CA CYS A 25 29.04 -3.66 -2.90
C CYS A 25 29.45 -2.17 -2.90
N ASN A 26 29.40 -1.49 -1.75
CA ASN A 26 29.76 -0.08 -1.59
C ASN A 26 28.90 0.87 -2.48
N MET A 27 27.61 0.56 -2.64
CA MET A 27 26.62 1.35 -3.39
C MET A 27 25.61 2.02 -2.43
N PRO A 28 26.02 3.06 -1.68
CA PRO A 28 25.21 3.63 -0.60
C PRO A 28 23.93 4.32 -1.09
N ALA A 29 23.93 4.91 -2.30
CA ALA A 29 22.75 5.53 -2.87
C ALA A 29 21.64 4.51 -3.18
N SER A 30 22.00 3.36 -3.75
CA SER A 30 21.08 2.25 -4.03
C SER A 30 20.55 1.63 -2.75
N ALA A 31 21.43 1.38 -1.76
CA ALA A 31 21.03 0.86 -0.46
C ALA A 31 20.05 1.80 0.26
N LEU A 32 20.31 3.12 0.23
CA LEU A 32 19.40 4.12 0.80
C LEU A 32 18.04 4.14 0.08
N ALA A 33 18.03 4.13 -1.25
CA ALA A 33 16.79 4.12 -2.02
C ALA A 33 15.93 2.89 -1.68
N LEU A 34 16.52 1.70 -1.58
CA LEU A 34 15.79 0.49 -1.20
C LEU A 34 15.25 0.56 0.23
N ARG A 35 16.04 1.07 1.19
CA ARG A 35 15.59 1.26 2.58
C ARG A 35 14.45 2.26 2.69
N ASP A 36 14.47 3.32 1.90
CA ASP A 36 13.37 4.30 1.86
C ASP A 36 12.11 3.72 1.24
N CYS A 37 12.22 2.98 0.14
CA CYS A 37 11.10 2.25 -0.44
C CYS A 37 10.51 1.24 0.55
N HIS A 38 11.36 0.45 1.22
CA HIS A 38 10.93 -0.49 2.27
C HIS A 38 10.17 0.24 3.38
N ARG A 39 10.72 1.32 3.93
CA ARG A 39 10.09 2.10 5.00
C ARG A 39 8.70 2.63 4.59
N ARG A 40 8.57 3.18 3.38
CA ARG A 40 7.30 3.72 2.88
C ARG A 40 6.26 2.61 2.68
N LEU A 41 6.67 1.47 2.14
CA LEU A 41 5.78 0.34 1.91
C LEU A 41 5.31 -0.29 3.23
N THR A 42 6.21 -0.46 4.22
CA THR A 42 5.82 -0.93 5.56
C THR A 42 4.83 0.02 6.23
N ALA A 43 5.04 1.34 6.11
CA ALA A 43 4.09 2.32 6.65
C ALA A 43 2.72 2.24 5.96
N LEU A 44 2.70 2.02 4.64
CA LEU A 44 1.46 1.83 3.88
C LEU A 44 0.72 0.56 4.32
N MET A 45 1.45 -0.56 4.48
CA MET A 45 0.87 -1.82 4.97
C MET A 45 0.33 -1.70 6.38
N ALA A 46 1.07 -1.04 7.29
CA ALA A 46 0.62 -0.78 8.64
C ALA A 46 -0.65 0.09 8.67
N ALA A 47 -0.74 1.11 7.81
CA ALA A 47 -1.94 1.93 7.67
C ALA A 47 -3.14 1.11 7.15
N HIS A 48 -2.92 0.20 6.18
CA HIS A 48 -3.98 -0.69 5.70
C HIS A 48 -4.40 -1.75 6.73
N ALA A 49 -3.47 -2.24 7.55
CA ALA A 49 -3.79 -3.18 8.63
C ALA A 49 -4.56 -2.50 9.78
N LEU A 50 -4.33 -1.20 10.00
CA LEU A 50 -4.99 -0.43 11.07
C LEU A 50 -6.31 0.22 10.62
N ALA A 51 -6.52 0.42 9.31
CA ALA A 51 -7.75 0.97 8.78
C ALA A 51 -8.87 -0.07 8.92
N PRO A 52 -9.93 0.17 9.73
CA PRO A 52 -11.16 -0.58 9.56
C PRO A 52 -11.64 -0.28 8.15
N HIS A 53 -11.82 -1.30 7.32
CA HIS A 53 -12.49 -1.18 6.02
C HIS A 53 -13.75 -0.32 6.21
N PRO A 54 -13.86 0.89 5.62
CA PRO A 54 -15.17 1.48 5.44
C PRO A 54 -15.82 0.68 4.32
N SER A 55 -16.39 -0.48 4.68
CA SER A 55 -17.35 -1.14 3.81
C SER A 55 -18.50 -0.15 3.58
N ASP A 56 -18.60 0.32 2.34
CA ASP A 56 -19.88 0.51 1.66
C ASP A 56 -20.92 1.45 2.31
N THR A 57 -20.53 2.66 2.70
CA THR A 57 -21.51 3.71 3.08
C THR A 57 -21.30 5.02 2.30
N ALA A 58 -21.23 4.95 0.98
CA ALA A 58 -21.37 6.15 0.14
C ALA A 58 -21.89 5.89 -1.29
N ALA A 59 -22.60 4.79 -1.54
CA ALA A 59 -23.24 4.51 -2.83
C ALA A 59 -24.74 4.89 -2.87
N THR A 60 -25.23 5.74 -1.96
CA THR A 60 -26.61 6.27 -2.01
C THR A 60 -26.62 7.78 -1.87
N ALA A 61 -26.08 8.50 -2.85
CA ALA A 61 -26.28 9.94 -2.97
C ALA A 61 -26.64 10.40 -4.40
N ASN A 62 -26.73 9.50 -5.39
CA ASN A 62 -26.96 9.92 -6.78
C ASN A 62 -28.29 9.46 -7.40
N GLU A 63 -29.19 8.83 -6.63
CA GLU A 63 -30.49 8.37 -7.15
C GLU A 63 -31.64 9.37 -6.95
N ARG A 64 -31.35 10.63 -6.58
CA ARG A 64 -32.35 11.70 -6.46
C ARG A 64 -32.27 12.78 -7.55
N ALA A 65 -31.58 12.50 -8.66
CA ALA A 65 -31.48 13.41 -9.80
C ALA A 65 -32.35 13.00 -11.02
N ASN A 66 -33.18 11.95 -10.90
CA ASN A 66 -34.06 11.52 -11.97
C ASN A 66 -35.52 11.45 -11.50
N SER A 67 -36.20 12.60 -11.50
CA SER A 67 -37.65 12.65 -11.69
C SER A 67 -38.02 13.87 -12.56
N PRO A 68 -38.74 13.67 -13.68
CA PRO A 68 -39.07 14.71 -14.65
C PRO A 68 -40.24 15.57 -14.17
N ALA A 69 -40.10 16.90 -14.27
CA ALA A 69 -41.24 17.80 -14.15
C ALA A 69 -41.74 18.15 -15.57
N ALA A 70 -42.77 17.42 -15.99
CA ALA A 70 -43.66 17.82 -17.07
C ALA A 70 -44.90 18.47 -16.45
N VAL A 71 -45.10 19.77 -16.69
CA VAL A 71 -46.38 20.47 -16.94
C VAL A 71 -46.09 21.93 -17.24
#